data_AF-A0A928MCR6-F1
#
_entry.id   AF-A0A928MCR6-F1
#
_cell.length_a   1.000
_cell.length_b   1.000
_cell.length_c   1.000
_cell.angle_alpha   90.00
_cell.angle_beta   90.00
_cell.angle_gamma   90.00
#
_symmetry.space_group_name_H-M   'P 1'
#
loop_
_entity.id
_entity.type
_entity.pdbx_description
1 polymer ?
#
loop_
_entity_poly.entity_id
_entity_poly.type
_entity_poly.pdbx_seq_one_letter_code
_entity_poly.pdbx_strand_id
1 'polypeptide(L)'
;MPENAISCIGCGRCSLVCARDIAIPEYFRLYNEYVGSEKLIAEGKAAYREASNGRGLASDCIYCGSCESRCPQRIEVTVWLMRVAETFE
;
A
#
# COMPACT_ATOMS: atom_id res chain seq x y z
N MET A 1 -19.36 1.64 -7.54
CA MET A 1 -18.09 1.89 -6.84
C MET A 1 -17.24 0.67 -7.12
N PRO A 2 -16.01 0.79 -7.64
CA PRO A 2 -15.23 -0.39 -8.01
C PRO A 2 -14.98 -1.22 -6.73
N GLU A 3 -15.39 -2.48 -6.76
CA GLU A 3 -15.40 -3.40 -5.60
C GLU A 3 -13.98 -3.68 -5.05
N ASN A 4 -12.93 -3.16 -5.69
CA ASN A 4 -11.53 -3.43 -5.42
C ASN A 4 -10.70 -2.19 -5.00
N ALA A 5 -11.30 -1.03 -4.80
CA ALA A 5 -10.58 0.18 -4.38
C ALA A 5 -10.39 0.24 -2.85
N ILE A 6 -9.18 0.54 -2.42
CA ILE A 6 -8.83 0.73 -1.01
C ILE A 6 -9.43 2.05 -0.52
N SER A 7 -10.23 2.02 0.54
CA SER A 7 -10.81 3.22 1.18
C SER A 7 -9.79 4.06 1.97
N CYS A 8 -8.55 4.10 1.51
CA CYS A 8 -7.48 4.89 2.13
C CYS A 8 -7.56 6.34 1.66
N ILE A 9 -7.54 7.27 2.61
CA ILE A 9 -7.50 8.72 2.34
C ILE A 9 -6.07 9.28 2.29
N GLY A 10 -5.04 8.44 2.34
CA GLY A 10 -3.65 8.89 2.28
C GLY A 10 -3.17 9.69 3.50
N CYS A 11 -3.76 9.51 4.68
CA CYS A 11 -3.46 10.34 5.86
C CYS A 11 -2.03 10.22 6.43
N GLY A 12 -1.22 9.26 5.97
CA GLY A 12 0.19 9.09 6.36
C GLY A 12 0.46 8.57 7.78
N ARG A 13 -0.56 8.42 8.63
CA ARG A 13 -0.37 8.01 10.05
C ARG A 13 0.16 6.59 10.21
N CYS A 14 -0.14 5.71 9.26
CA CYS A 14 0.30 4.31 9.26
C CYS A 14 1.81 4.16 9.03
N SER A 15 2.43 5.01 8.21
CA SER A 15 3.88 4.99 7.98
C SER A 15 4.67 5.39 9.22
N LEU A 16 4.15 6.31 10.04
CA LEU A 16 4.80 6.75 11.29
C LEU A 16 4.93 5.65 12.35
N VAL A 17 4.07 4.63 12.29
CA VAL A 17 4.07 3.49 13.23
C VAL A 17 4.66 2.23 12.60
N CYS A 18 5.08 2.30 11.34
CA CYS A 18 5.63 1.16 10.63
C CYS A 18 7.12 0.99 10.95
N ALA A 19 7.48 -0.09 11.63
CA ALA A 19 8.87 -0.39 11.97
C ALA A 19 9.77 -0.61 10.74
N ARG A 20 9.19 -0.90 9.58
CA ARG A 20 9.89 -1.14 8.31
C ARG A 20 9.91 0.07 7.40
N ASP A 21 9.42 1.23 7.88
CA ASP A 21 9.35 2.48 7.13
C ASP A 21 8.68 2.33 5.75
N ILE A 22 7.56 1.61 5.72
CA ILE A 22 6.82 1.32 4.49
C ILE A 22 5.98 2.54 4.09
N ALA A 23 6.03 2.91 2.81
CA ALA A 23 5.24 3.97 2.21
C ALA A 23 3.76 3.59 1.98
N ILE A 24 3.10 3.02 2.98
CA ILE A 24 1.72 2.52 2.93
C ILE A 24 0.73 3.46 2.21
N PRO A 25 0.63 4.77 2.53
CA PRO A 25 -0.33 5.64 1.85
C PRO A 25 -0.03 5.76 0.35
N GLU A 26 1.25 5.77 -0.04
CA GLU A 26 1.68 5.88 -1.43
C GLU A 26 1.37 4.59 -2.17
N TYR A 27 1.66 3.44 -1.57
CA TYR A 27 1.35 2.14 -2.14
C TYR A 27 -0.14 1.93 -2.36
N PHE A 28 -0.98 2.40 -1.44
CA PHE A 28 -2.43 2.32 -1.60
C PHE A 28 -2.95 3.27 -2.66
N ARG A 29 -2.33 4.46 -2.80
CA ARG A 29 -2.62 5.39 -3.90
C ARG A 29 -2.30 4.74 -5.24
N LEU A 30 -1.09 4.19 -5.39
CA LEU A 30 -0.66 3.47 -6.59
C LEU A 30 -1.57 2.28 -6.89
N TYR A 31 -1.90 1.47 -5.88
CA TYR A 31 -2.82 0.34 -6.07
C TYR A 31 -4.18 0.79 -6.61
N ASN A 32 -4.78 1.83 -6.02
CA ASN A 32 -6.05 2.36 -6.51
C ASN A 32 -5.97 2.96 -7.92
N GLU A 33 -4.82 3.52 -8.28
CA GLU A 33 -4.58 4.12 -9.59
C GLU A 33 -4.35 3.08 -10.69
N TYR A 34 -3.60 2.01 -10.38
CA TYR A 34 -3.11 1.06 -11.38
C TYR A 34 -3.87 -0.27 -11.42
N VAL A 35 -4.64 -0.65 -10.39
CA VAL A 35 -5.40 -1.93 -10.38
C VAL A 35 -6.60 -1.94 -11.34
N GLY A 36 -6.89 -0.83 -12.01
CA GLY A 36 -8.00 -0.72 -12.96
C GLY A 36 -7.81 -1.48 -14.28
N SER A 37 -6.57 -1.81 -14.67
CA SER A 37 -6.29 -2.67 -15.84
C SER A 37 -4.90 -3.32 -15.77
N GLU A 38 -4.72 -4.50 -16.36
CA GLU A 38 -3.42 -5.19 -16.40
C GLU A 38 -2.30 -4.36 -17.03
N LYS A 39 -2.62 -3.55 -18.05
CA LYS A 39 -1.65 -2.66 -18.69
C LYS A 39 -1.14 -1.60 -17.70
N LEU A 40 -2.03 -1.04 -16.89
CA LEU A 40 -1.68 -0.06 -15.87
C LEU A 40 -0.88 -0.70 -14.73
N ILE A 41 -1.13 -1.95 -14.36
CA ILE A 41 -0.32 -2.66 -13.35
C ILE A 41 1.16 -2.65 -13.72
N ALA A 42 1.50 -2.90 -14.99
CA ALA A 42 2.89 -2.88 -15.46
C ALA A 42 3.54 -1.49 -15.31
N GLU A 43 2.80 -0.42 -15.59
CA GLU A 43 3.25 0.96 -15.35
C GLU A 43 3.39 1.27 -13.86
N GLY A 44 2.45 0.78 -13.05
CA GLY A 44 2.44 0.91 -11.60
C GLY A 44 3.62 0.20 -10.92
N LYS A 45 4.17 -0.88 -11.50
CA LYS A 45 5.40 -1.54 -10.98
C LYS A 45 6.61 -0.60 -10.97
N ALA A 46 6.75 0.24 -12.00
CA ALA A 46 7.82 1.23 -12.06
C ALA A 46 7.61 2.32 -11.00
N ALA A 47 6.38 2.85 -10.90
CA ALA A 47 6.03 3.85 -9.88
C ALA A 47 6.18 3.30 -8.45
N TYR A 48 5.87 2.03 -8.22
CA TYR A 48 6.06 1.33 -6.95
C TYR A 48 7.53 1.23 -6.57
N ARG A 49 8.42 0.87 -7.51
CA ARG A 49 9.87 0.86 -7.28
C ARG A 49 10.43 2.23 -6.96
N GLU A 50 9.96 3.27 -7.63
CA GLU A 50 10.35 4.64 -7.31
C GLU A 50 9.84 5.06 -5.92
N ALA A 51 8.62 4.67 -5.55
CA ALA A 51 8.05 4.95 -4.24
C ALA A 51 8.72 4.15 -3.10
N SER A 52 9.29 2.97 -3.40
CA SER A 52 10.09 2.18 -2.46
C SER A 52 11.55 2.62 -2.39
N ASN A 53 12.00 3.55 -3.24
CA ASN A 53 13.40 3.98 -3.29
C ASN A 53 13.83 4.66 -1.98
N GLY A 54 14.40 3.87 -1.07
CA GLY A 54 14.80 4.27 0.29
C GLY A 54 13.79 3.95 1.39
N ARG A 55 12.67 3.29 1.09
CA ARG A 55 11.63 2.87 2.04
C ARG A 55 11.45 1.35 2.01
N GLY A 56 10.85 0.78 3.06
CA GLY A 56 10.57 -0.67 3.10
C GLY A 56 9.54 -1.08 2.05
N LEU A 57 9.71 -2.28 1.51
CA LEU A 57 8.79 -2.86 0.53
C LEU A 57 7.49 -3.32 1.21
N ALA A 58 6.43 -3.53 0.42
CA ALA A 58 5.20 -4.14 0.92
C ALA A 58 5.45 -5.59 1.38
N SER A 59 6.36 -6.32 0.72
CA SER A 59 6.81 -7.66 1.17
C SER A 59 7.59 -7.65 2.49
N ASP A 60 8.16 -6.52 2.91
CA ASP A 60 8.82 -6.37 4.21
C ASP A 60 7.82 -6.30 5.38
N CYS A 61 6.52 -6.25 5.10
CA CYS A 61 5.50 -6.18 6.13
C CYS A 61 5.53 -7.44 7.02
N ILE A 62 5.80 -7.23 8.31
CA ILE A 62 5.81 -8.30 9.34
C ILE A 62 4.42 -8.53 9.96
N TYR A 63 3.35 -8.00 9.36
CA TYR A 63 1.98 -8.14 9.85
C TYR A 63 1.79 -7.72 11.33
N CYS A 64 2.47 -6.65 11.76
CA CYS A 64 2.43 -6.19 13.15
C CYS A 64 1.06 -5.64 13.60
N GLY A 65 0.16 -5.30 12.66
CA GLY A 65 -1.18 -4.76 12.94
C GLY A 65 -1.21 -3.35 13.54
N SER A 66 -0.05 -2.72 13.83
CA SER A 66 0.01 -1.40 14.47
C SER A 66 -0.58 -0.29 13.61
N CYS A 67 -0.45 -0.40 12.28
CA CYS A 67 -1.02 0.53 11.32
C CYS A 67 -2.56 0.54 11.29
N GLU A 68 -3.19 -0.62 11.51
CA GLU A 68 -4.66 -0.77 11.49
C GLU A 68 -5.30 -0.09 12.70
N SER A 69 -4.69 -0.26 13.87
CA SER A 69 -5.14 0.39 15.12
C SER A 69 -5.08 1.91 15.05
N ARG A 70 -4.17 2.46 14.25
CA ARG A 70 -4.01 3.92 14.05
C ARG A 70 -4.87 4.46 12.92
N CYS A 71 -5.43 3.58 12.08
CA CYS A 71 -6.19 3.98 10.91
C CYS A 71 -7.59 4.46 11.29
N PRO A 72 -7.97 5.71 10.98
CA PRO A 72 -9.30 6.22 11.31
C PRO A 72 -10.42 5.52 10.53
N GLN A 73 -10.10 5.00 9.34
CA GLN A 73 -11.04 4.26 8.50
C GLN A 73 -11.15 2.77 8.87
N ARG A 74 -10.31 2.29 9.81
CA ARG A 74 -10.23 0.87 10.22
C ARG A 74 -10.14 -0.12 9.04
N ILE A 75 -9.36 0.23 8.02
CA ILE A 75 -9.07 -0.69 6.92
C ILE A 75 -8.00 -1.70 7.34
N GLU A 76 -8.07 -2.90 6.77
CA GLU A 76 -7.09 -3.98 6.97
C GLU A 76 -5.80 -3.70 6.19
N VAL A 77 -5.00 -2.76 6.69
CA VAL A 77 -3.77 -2.28 6.04
C VAL A 77 -2.82 -3.43 5.71
N THR A 78 -2.68 -4.42 6.59
CA THR A 78 -1.75 -5.53 6.38
C THR A 78 -2.18 -6.43 5.21
N VAL A 79 -3.49 -6.72 5.10
CA VAL A 79 -4.07 -7.49 3.99
C VAL A 79 -3.91 -6.76 2.67
N TRP A 80 -4.16 -5.45 2.66
CA TRP A 80 -3.98 -4.64 1.47
C TRP A 80 -2.52 -4.55 1.05
N LEU A 81 -1.58 -4.42 2.00
CA LEU A 81 -0.14 -4.47 1.70
C LEU A 81 0.28 -5.79 1.05
N MET A 82 -0.27 -6.92 1.50
CA MET A 82 -0.01 -8.21 0.86
C MET A 82 -0.45 -8.20 -0.61
N ARG A 83 -1.65 -7.68 -0.91
CA ARG A 83 -2.14 -7.55 -2.29
C ARG A 83 -1.28 -6.61 -3.15
N VAL A 84 -0.81 -5.51 -2.56
CA VAL A 84 0.13 -4.60 -3.23
C VAL A 84 1.41 -5.36 -3.59
N ALA A 85 1.98 -6.13 -2.66
CA ALA A 85 3.17 -6.94 -2.92
C ALA A 85 2.91 -7.95 -4.05
N GLU A 86 1.81 -8.70 -4.01
CA GLU A 86 1.46 -9.66 -5.07
C GLU A 86 1.24 -9.01 -6.45
N THR A 87 0.74 -7.76 -6.46
CA THR A 87 0.44 -7.04 -7.70
C THR A 87 1.68 -6.40 -8.31
N PHE A 88 2.54 -5.79 -7.47
CA PHE A 88 3.63 -4.94 -7.94
C PHE A 88 5.02 -5.58 -7.85
N GLU A 89 5.23 -6.55 -6.94
CA GLU A 89 6.47 -7.34 -6.89
C GLU A 89 6.41 -8.54 -7.84
#